data_AF-A0A9P4WSX5-F1
#
_entry.id   AF-A0A9P4WSX5-F1
#
_cell.length_a   1.000
_cell.length_b   1.000
_cell.length_c   1.000
_cell.angle_alpha   90.00
_cell.angle_beta   90.00
_cell.angle_gamma   90.00
#
_symmetry.space_group_name_H-M   'P 1'
#
loop_
_entity.id
_entity.type
_entity.pdbx_description
1 polymer ?
#
loop_
_entity_poly.entity_id
_entity_poly.type
_entity_poly.pdbx_seq_one_letter_code
_entity_poly.pdbx_strand_id
1 'polypeptide(L)'
;MPRTAEPPQSSATAVAAQFPGEDFVVGGGVAIFHIASQRVVICSAPHHGRKYYFLPKGRRDAGEDSRTGAEREGFEEVHMLFIPIERSLERTELTSHQSGYRNRLLPLPTVHRQPQAHPRVASPPLTAEPIWMQLMPLGYRNIQYVLYWYIAETLSPDLEEELDTEVGGAYKPPPAWPPGLTLRERIELEPEGYEPRHHEGTGVDEEEATYESHLVSVEEAVRKLGGRGSVMADVVMRGWKGIQDRFAMEETHEAMTHSPEAMH
;
A
#
# COMPACT_ATOMS: atom_id res chain seq x y z
N MET A 1 27.04 -8.34 4.11
CA MET A 1 25.88 -8.05 3.25
C MET A 1 25.04 -9.32 3.12
N PRO A 2 23.85 -9.41 3.73
CA PRO A 2 22.94 -10.52 3.46
C PRO A 2 22.54 -10.46 1.97
N ARG A 3 22.49 -11.62 1.29
CA ARG A 3 22.03 -11.70 -0.10
C ARG A 3 20.63 -11.11 -0.18
N THR A 4 20.45 -10.11 -1.05
CA THR A 4 19.12 -9.66 -1.49
C THR A 4 18.36 -10.88 -1.99
N ALA A 5 17.31 -11.26 -1.28
CA ALA A 5 16.44 -12.33 -1.73
C ALA A 5 15.86 -11.96 -3.10
N GLU A 6 15.79 -12.95 -4.01
CA GLU A 6 15.11 -12.73 -5.29
C GLU A 6 13.68 -12.24 -5.06
N PRO A 7 13.19 -11.29 -5.87
CA PRO A 7 11.84 -10.78 -5.72
C PRO A 7 10.83 -11.91 -5.90
N PRO A 8 9.76 -11.95 -5.08
CA PRO A 8 8.79 -13.04 -5.10
C PRO A 8 8.15 -13.18 -6.47
N GLN A 9 8.16 -14.37 -7.06
CA GLN A 9 7.66 -14.58 -8.42
C GLN A 9 6.13 -14.71 -8.44
N SER A 10 5.51 -14.35 -9.57
CA SER A 10 4.09 -14.64 -9.79
C SER A 10 3.86 -16.15 -9.66
N SER A 11 2.83 -16.53 -8.89
CA SER A 11 2.41 -17.93 -8.78
C SER A 11 1.67 -18.43 -10.03
N ALA A 12 1.21 -17.53 -10.90
CA ALA A 12 0.44 -17.85 -12.10
C ALA A 12 1.23 -17.56 -13.38
N THR A 13 1.10 -18.46 -14.35
CA THR A 13 1.45 -18.22 -15.77
C THR A 13 0.50 -17.20 -16.37
N ALA A 14 0.89 -16.51 -17.44
CA ALA A 14 -0.02 -15.65 -18.20
C ALA A 14 -1.28 -16.43 -18.63
N VAL A 15 -2.46 -15.91 -18.28
CA VAL A 15 -3.77 -16.49 -18.61
C VAL A 15 -4.50 -15.58 -19.59
N ALA A 16 -5.17 -16.17 -20.58
CA ALA A 16 -6.15 -15.48 -21.40
C ALA A 16 -7.56 -15.79 -20.88
N ALA A 17 -8.26 -14.77 -20.39
CA ALA A 17 -9.64 -14.86 -19.91
C ALA A 17 -10.39 -13.55 -20.23
N GLN A 18 -11.72 -13.64 -20.34
CA GLN A 18 -12.59 -12.50 -20.64
C GLN A 18 -13.76 -12.51 -19.67
N PHE A 19 -14.09 -11.34 -19.14
CA PHE A 19 -15.20 -11.14 -18.22
C PHE A 19 -15.86 -9.80 -18.58
N PRO A 20 -17.19 -9.69 -18.44
CA PRO A 20 -17.87 -8.41 -18.53
C PRO A 20 -17.52 -7.53 -17.32
N GLY A 21 -17.61 -6.21 -17.47
CA GLY A 21 -17.19 -5.27 -16.44
C GLY A 21 -18.00 -5.38 -15.15
N GLU A 22 -19.28 -5.72 -15.26
CA GLU A 22 -20.21 -5.94 -14.15
C GLU A 22 -19.89 -7.20 -13.31
N ASP A 23 -19.05 -8.10 -13.81
CA ASP A 23 -18.58 -9.28 -13.07
C ASP A 23 -17.29 -9.00 -12.29
N PHE A 24 -16.80 -7.75 -12.28
CA PHE A 24 -15.64 -7.34 -11.50
C PHE A 24 -15.98 -6.39 -10.37
N VAL A 25 -15.47 -6.73 -9.19
CA VAL A 25 -15.18 -5.75 -8.14
C VAL A 25 -13.71 -5.35 -8.29
N VAL A 26 -13.43 -4.04 -8.25
CA VAL A 26 -12.06 -3.52 -8.29
C VAL A 26 -11.72 -2.94 -6.92
N GLY A 27 -10.55 -3.27 -6.39
CA GLY A 27 -10.10 -2.78 -5.10
C GLY A 27 -8.66 -2.29 -5.12
N GLY A 28 -8.32 -1.55 -4.08
CA GLY A 28 -6.99 -1.06 -3.77
C GLY A 28 -6.54 -1.60 -2.42
N GLY A 29 -5.30 -2.09 -2.36
CA GLY A 29 -4.62 -2.41 -1.11
C GLY A 29 -3.30 -1.69 -1.04
N VAL A 30 -2.82 -1.42 0.17
CA VAL A 30 -1.62 -0.59 0.36
C VAL A 30 -0.73 -1.13 1.48
N ALA A 31 0.58 -1.13 1.24
CA ALA A 31 1.57 -1.23 2.31
C ALA A 31 2.08 0.17 2.66
N ILE A 32 1.72 0.66 3.84
CA ILE A 32 2.03 2.01 4.31
C ILE A 32 3.31 1.94 5.14
N PHE A 33 4.39 2.54 4.64
CA PHE A 33 5.69 2.57 5.31
C PHE A 33 5.90 3.88 6.05
N HIS A 34 6.33 3.81 7.29
CA HIS A 34 7.00 4.93 7.93
C HIS A 34 8.49 4.84 7.60
N ILE A 35 8.93 5.63 6.61
CA ILE A 35 10.26 5.49 5.99
C ILE A 35 11.37 5.74 7.02
N ALA A 36 11.25 6.79 7.84
CA ALA A 36 12.25 7.16 8.84
C ALA A 36 12.56 6.04 9.82
N SER A 37 11.51 5.35 10.31
CA SER A 37 11.65 4.25 11.28
C SER A 37 11.79 2.86 10.65
N GLN A 38 11.68 2.75 9.31
CA GLN A 38 11.69 1.47 8.59
C GLN A 38 10.60 0.50 9.08
N ARG A 39 9.44 1.04 9.43
CA ARG A 39 8.27 0.28 9.87
C ARG A 39 7.16 0.32 8.83
N VAL A 40 6.26 -0.66 8.90
CA VAL A 40 5.11 -0.79 8.02
C VAL A 40 3.87 -1.02 8.85
N VAL A 41 2.77 -0.43 8.42
CA VAL A 41 1.46 -0.61 9.04
C VAL A 41 0.91 -1.98 8.64
N ILE A 42 0.51 -2.75 9.65
CA ILE A 42 -0.31 -3.95 9.49
C ILE A 42 -1.53 -3.84 10.40
N CYS A 43 -2.59 -4.54 10.03
CA CYS A 43 -3.82 -4.57 10.79
C CYS A 43 -4.03 -5.98 11.31
N SER A 44 -4.80 -6.12 12.39
CA SER A 44 -5.15 -7.43 12.95
C SER A 44 -6.59 -7.46 13.43
N ALA A 45 -7.20 -8.64 13.36
CA ALA A 45 -8.49 -8.89 14.01
C ALA A 45 -8.57 -10.30 14.58
N PRO A 46 -9.51 -10.55 15.51
CA PRO A 46 -9.81 -11.88 15.98
C PRO A 46 -10.52 -12.69 14.88
N HIS A 47 -10.07 -13.92 14.68
CA HIS A 47 -10.69 -14.90 13.80
C HIS A 47 -10.52 -16.30 14.37
N HIS A 48 -11.65 -16.97 14.65
CA HIS A 48 -11.69 -18.29 15.31
C HIS A 48 -10.77 -18.40 16.55
N GLY A 49 -10.75 -17.37 17.39
CA GLY A 49 -9.94 -17.34 18.63
C GLY A 49 -8.44 -17.09 18.42
N ARG A 50 -8.00 -16.70 17.22
CA ARG A 50 -6.62 -16.31 16.91
C ARG A 50 -6.61 -14.93 16.25
N LYS A 51 -5.52 -14.17 16.42
CA LYS A 51 -5.32 -12.93 15.63
C LYS A 51 -4.87 -13.31 14.22
N TYR A 52 -5.58 -12.84 13.21
CA TYR A 52 -5.10 -12.82 11.83
C TYR A 52 -4.56 -11.43 11.51
N TYR A 53 -3.57 -11.35 10.62
CA TYR A 53 -2.93 -10.10 10.23
C TYR A 53 -3.06 -9.87 8.72
N PHE A 54 -3.20 -8.62 8.33
CA PHE A 54 -3.41 -8.22 6.94
C PHE A 54 -2.88 -6.80 6.68
N LEU A 55 -2.75 -6.44 5.40
CA LEU A 55 -2.52 -5.07 4.96
C LEU A 55 -3.85 -4.36 4.70
N PRO A 56 -3.95 -3.04 4.94
CA PRO A 56 -5.11 -2.22 4.59
C PRO A 56 -5.51 -2.41 3.12
N LYS A 57 -6.80 -2.63 2.88
CA LYS A 57 -7.37 -2.81 1.54
C LYS A 57 -8.90 -2.70 1.58
N GLY A 58 -9.47 -2.34 0.44
CA GLY A 58 -10.90 -2.45 0.20
C GLY A 58 -11.30 -2.06 -1.21
N ARG A 59 -12.57 -1.74 -1.39
CA ARG A 59 -13.20 -1.60 -2.70
C ARG A 59 -13.04 -0.18 -3.20
N ARG A 60 -12.72 -0.04 -4.47
CA ARG A 60 -12.75 1.27 -5.12
C ARG A 60 -14.20 1.68 -5.38
N ASP A 61 -14.52 2.93 -5.11
CA ASP A 61 -15.85 3.48 -5.38
C ASP A 61 -16.12 3.64 -6.89
N ALA A 62 -17.40 3.68 -7.25
CA ALA A 62 -17.79 3.87 -8.63
C ALA A 62 -17.36 5.27 -9.13
N GLY A 63 -16.51 5.29 -10.15
CA GLY A 63 -15.96 6.53 -10.72
C GLY A 63 -14.71 7.08 -10.02
N GLU A 64 -14.26 6.45 -8.93
CA GLU A 64 -13.05 6.83 -8.20
C GLU A 64 -11.77 6.41 -8.96
N ASP A 65 -10.68 7.16 -8.85
CA ASP A 65 -9.37 6.73 -9.36
C ASP A 65 -8.78 5.60 -8.50
N SER A 66 -8.15 4.60 -9.11
CA SER A 66 -7.61 3.43 -8.37
C SER A 66 -6.54 3.79 -7.34
N ARG A 67 -5.73 4.83 -7.58
CA ARG A 67 -4.70 5.28 -6.64
C ARG A 67 -5.34 5.97 -5.45
N THR A 68 -6.26 6.90 -5.73
CA THR A 68 -7.03 7.58 -4.69
C THR A 68 -7.82 6.60 -3.83
N GLY A 69 -8.45 5.59 -4.46
CA GLY A 69 -9.13 4.53 -3.74
C GLY A 69 -8.19 3.71 -2.86
N ALA A 70 -6.97 3.40 -3.30
CA ALA A 70 -6.00 2.70 -2.45
C ALA A 70 -5.51 3.53 -1.26
N GLU A 71 -5.32 4.84 -1.44
CA GLU A 71 -4.96 5.76 -0.35
C GLU A 71 -6.09 5.89 0.66
N ARG A 72 -7.32 6.06 0.14
CA ARG A 72 -8.56 6.10 0.91
C ARG A 72 -8.74 4.82 1.71
N GLU A 73 -8.70 3.65 1.08
CA GLU A 73 -8.77 2.35 1.77
C GLU A 73 -7.59 2.09 2.72
N GLY A 74 -6.48 2.79 2.54
CA GLY A 74 -5.37 2.80 3.48
C GLY A 74 -5.65 3.60 4.75
N PHE A 75 -6.49 4.64 4.67
CA PHE A 75 -6.82 5.55 5.76
C PHE A 75 -8.21 5.29 6.35
N GLU A 76 -9.22 5.35 5.49
CA GLU A 76 -10.65 5.27 5.80
C GLU A 76 -11.12 3.85 6.14
N GLU A 77 -12.18 3.88 6.92
CA GLU A 77 -13.13 2.83 7.21
C GLU A 77 -14.17 2.76 6.08
N VAL A 78 -14.11 1.79 5.17
CA VAL A 78 -15.28 1.52 4.32
C VAL A 78 -15.53 0.03 4.07
N HIS A 79 -16.81 -0.33 4.14
CA HIS A 79 -17.39 -1.66 4.21
C HIS A 79 -17.02 -2.69 3.08
N MET A 80 -16.70 -3.92 3.55
CA MET A 80 -17.06 -5.27 3.05
C MET A 80 -16.17 -6.12 2.10
N LEU A 81 -16.08 -7.39 2.51
CA LEU A 81 -15.14 -8.53 2.37
C LEU A 81 -14.75 -9.17 1.01
N PHE A 82 -13.59 -9.84 1.06
CA PHE A 82 -13.49 -11.33 1.03
C PHE A 82 -12.29 -11.88 1.86
N ILE A 83 -12.53 -12.87 2.72
CA ILE A 83 -11.55 -13.84 3.26
C ILE A 83 -11.92 -15.20 2.63
N PRO A 84 -11.02 -15.86 1.87
CA PRO A 84 -11.28 -17.21 1.38
C PRO A 84 -11.09 -18.23 2.51
N ILE A 85 -12.18 -18.80 3.02
CA ILE A 85 -12.14 -20.03 3.83
C ILE A 85 -12.90 -21.10 3.08
N GLU A 86 -12.19 -22.16 2.70
CA GLU A 86 -12.79 -23.39 2.21
C GLU A 86 -13.77 -23.92 3.27
N ARG A 87 -15.05 -24.04 2.89
CA ARG A 87 -16.10 -24.87 3.52
C ARG A 87 -16.86 -24.34 4.75
N SER A 88 -17.52 -23.19 4.68
CA SER A 88 -18.83 -23.07 5.34
C SER A 88 -19.75 -22.09 4.64
N LEU A 89 -21.02 -22.50 4.46
CA LEU A 89 -22.11 -21.76 3.81
C LEU A 89 -22.92 -20.92 4.82
N GLU A 90 -22.34 -20.58 5.96
CA GLU A 90 -23.05 -19.85 7.00
C GLU A 90 -22.63 -18.38 7.00
N ARG A 91 -23.62 -17.52 6.71
CA ARG A 91 -23.67 -16.06 6.86
C ARG A 91 -22.37 -15.28 6.61
N THR A 92 -22.33 -14.65 5.43
CA THR A 92 -21.38 -13.62 5.05
C THR A 92 -21.65 -12.34 5.85
N GLU A 93 -20.98 -12.15 6.98
CA GLU A 93 -21.04 -10.90 7.74
C GLU A 93 -20.13 -9.84 7.13
N LEU A 94 -20.46 -8.55 7.33
CA LEU A 94 -19.79 -7.40 6.72
C LEU A 94 -18.59 -7.00 7.57
N THR A 95 -17.39 -6.81 6.98
CA THR A 95 -16.29 -6.18 7.72
C THR A 95 -15.51 -5.16 6.88
N SER A 96 -15.46 -3.91 7.34
CA SER A 96 -14.50 -2.85 6.96
C SER A 96 -13.10 -3.17 7.50
N HIS A 97 -12.07 -2.55 6.94
CA HIS A 97 -10.67 -2.76 7.32
C HIS A 97 -10.00 -1.40 7.56
N GLN A 98 -9.56 -1.13 8.80
CA GLN A 98 -8.95 0.15 9.18
C GLN A 98 -7.43 0.04 9.32
N SER A 99 -6.70 1.07 8.89
CA SER A 99 -5.34 1.32 9.38
C SER A 99 -5.28 2.54 10.30
N GLY A 100 -6.11 3.57 10.07
CA GLY A 100 -6.07 4.83 10.80
C GLY A 100 -4.85 5.71 10.49
N TYR A 101 -3.94 5.29 9.61
CA TYR A 101 -2.78 6.07 9.20
C TYR A 101 -3.04 6.81 7.90
N ARG A 102 -2.91 8.13 7.94
CA ARG A 102 -2.86 8.94 6.71
C ARG A 102 -1.66 8.50 5.89
N ASN A 103 -1.89 8.35 4.59
CA ASN A 103 -0.88 7.81 3.70
C ASN A 103 -0.94 8.48 2.34
N ARG A 104 0.18 8.44 1.62
CA ARG A 104 0.32 8.91 0.24
C ARG A 104 1.09 7.89 -0.57
N LEU A 105 0.67 7.62 -1.80
CA LEU A 105 1.40 6.70 -2.67
C LEU A 105 2.84 7.15 -2.88
N LEU A 106 3.75 6.19 -2.76
CA LEU A 106 5.18 6.42 -2.83
C LEU A 106 5.71 6.04 -4.22
N PRO A 107 6.24 6.99 -5.01
CA PRO A 107 6.89 6.66 -6.27
C PRO A 107 8.18 5.87 -6.02
N LEU A 108 8.29 4.72 -6.68
CA LEU A 108 9.42 3.79 -6.56
C LEU A 108 9.98 3.45 -7.94
N PRO A 109 11.26 3.02 -8.05
CA PRO A 109 11.90 2.61 -9.29
C PRO A 109 11.42 1.21 -9.73
N THR A 110 10.11 1.03 -9.82
CA THR A 110 9.49 -0.23 -10.19
C THR A 110 9.52 -0.40 -11.71
N VAL A 111 10.12 -1.50 -12.18
CA VAL A 111 10.09 -1.86 -13.60
C VAL A 111 8.67 -2.25 -13.97
N HIS A 112 8.10 -1.52 -14.92
CA HIS A 112 6.74 -1.72 -15.39
C HIS A 112 6.74 -1.85 -16.93
N ARG A 113 5.71 -2.47 -17.51
CA ARG A 113 5.65 -2.79 -18.96
C ARG A 113 4.72 -1.87 -19.77
N GLN A 114 4.15 -0.87 -19.11
CA GLN A 114 3.25 0.12 -19.68
C GLN A 114 4.02 0.98 -20.71
N PRO A 115 3.36 1.36 -21.82
CA PRO A 115 3.97 2.25 -22.80
C PRO A 115 4.27 3.62 -22.18
N GLN A 116 5.36 4.24 -22.64
CA GLN A 116 5.71 5.61 -22.26
C GLN A 116 5.06 6.60 -23.21
N ALA A 117 4.55 7.70 -22.65
CA ALA A 117 4.04 8.81 -23.45
C ALA A 117 5.13 9.35 -24.39
N HIS A 118 4.73 9.85 -25.56
CA HIS A 118 5.64 10.46 -26.52
C HIS A 118 5.77 11.98 -26.24
N PRO A 119 6.98 12.57 -26.32
CA PRO A 119 8.27 11.93 -26.60
C PRO A 119 8.68 11.01 -25.46
N ARG A 120 9.35 9.89 -25.79
CA ARG A 120 9.85 8.95 -24.79
C ARG A 120 10.81 9.70 -23.89
N VAL A 121 10.32 10.16 -22.75
CA VAL A 121 11.17 10.53 -21.62
C VAL A 121 11.79 9.21 -21.20
N ALA A 122 13.13 9.11 -21.25
CA ALA A 122 13.85 7.99 -20.66
C ALA A 122 13.18 7.73 -19.29
N SER A 123 12.58 6.54 -19.13
CA SER A 123 11.53 6.21 -18.14
C SER A 123 11.47 7.17 -16.95
N PRO A 124 10.30 7.70 -16.53
CA PRO A 124 10.25 8.38 -15.24
C PRO A 124 10.88 7.44 -14.20
N PRO A 125 11.97 7.86 -13.52
CA PRO A 125 12.79 6.94 -12.74
C PRO A 125 12.00 6.35 -11.58
N LEU A 126 10.86 6.96 -11.25
CA LEU A 126 9.99 6.63 -10.14
C LEU A 126 8.52 6.66 -10.61
N THR A 127 7.76 5.63 -10.24
CA THR A 127 6.31 5.56 -10.52
C THR A 127 5.54 5.05 -9.31
N ALA A 128 4.30 5.50 -9.16
CA ALA A 128 3.34 5.03 -8.16
C ALA A 128 2.32 4.06 -8.78
N GLU A 129 2.79 3.15 -9.64
CA GLU A 129 2.01 2.07 -10.22
C GLU A 129 1.85 0.91 -9.22
N PRO A 130 0.81 0.06 -9.35
CA PRO A 130 0.67 -1.09 -8.46
C PRO A 130 1.82 -2.08 -8.65
N ILE A 131 2.36 -2.57 -7.53
CA ILE A 131 3.51 -3.48 -7.51
C ILE A 131 3.09 -4.96 -7.56
N TRP A 132 1.81 -5.24 -7.30
CA TRP A 132 1.23 -6.57 -7.34
C TRP A 132 -0.25 -6.48 -7.71
N MET A 133 -0.76 -7.52 -8.38
CA MET A 133 -2.17 -7.67 -8.68
C MET A 133 -2.61 -9.06 -8.25
N GLN A 134 -3.77 -9.14 -7.62
CA GLN A 134 -4.39 -10.37 -7.20
C GLN A 134 -5.80 -10.48 -7.80
N LEU A 135 -6.11 -11.65 -8.35
CA LEU A 135 -7.44 -12.01 -8.83
C LEU A 135 -8.02 -13.08 -7.90
N MET A 136 -9.17 -12.81 -7.29
CA MET A 136 -9.82 -13.73 -6.34
C MET A 136 -11.29 -13.93 -6.69
N PRO A 137 -11.82 -15.17 -6.63
CA PRO A 137 -13.26 -15.39 -6.78
C PRO A 137 -14.00 -14.85 -5.55
N LEU A 138 -15.13 -14.17 -5.77
CA LEU A 138 -16.09 -13.87 -4.71
C LEU A 138 -17.11 -15.01 -4.65
N GLY A 139 -17.26 -15.63 -3.48
CA GLY A 139 -18.02 -16.89 -3.29
C GLY A 139 -19.52 -16.88 -3.64
N TYR A 140 -20.04 -15.78 -4.17
CA TYR A 140 -21.41 -15.67 -4.67
C TYR A 140 -21.37 -15.24 -6.15
N ARG A 141 -21.95 -16.06 -7.05
CA ARG A 141 -21.96 -15.88 -8.52
C ARG A 141 -20.57 -16.02 -9.16
N ASN A 142 -20.46 -15.66 -10.45
CA ASN A 142 -19.21 -15.65 -11.23
C ASN A 142 -18.45 -14.32 -11.07
N ILE A 143 -18.51 -13.68 -9.90
CA ILE A 143 -17.90 -12.37 -9.67
C ILE A 143 -16.43 -12.55 -9.29
N GLN A 144 -15.57 -11.74 -9.88
CA GLN A 144 -14.15 -11.68 -9.58
C GLN A 144 -13.79 -10.39 -8.83
N TYR A 145 -12.88 -10.50 -7.87
CA TYR A 145 -12.27 -9.36 -7.22
C TYR A 145 -10.85 -9.17 -7.74
N VAL A 146 -10.61 -8.04 -8.40
CA VAL A 146 -9.29 -7.60 -8.82
C VAL A 146 -8.77 -6.61 -7.79
N LEU A 147 -7.69 -6.98 -7.12
CA LEU A 147 -7.04 -6.15 -6.11
C LEU A 147 -5.68 -5.71 -6.61
N TYR A 148 -5.47 -4.40 -6.68
CA TYR A 148 -4.18 -3.79 -6.98
C TYR A 148 -3.50 -3.38 -5.68
N TRP A 149 -2.25 -3.81 -5.50
CA TRP A 149 -1.44 -3.47 -4.33
C TRP A 149 -0.46 -2.36 -4.65
N TYR A 150 -0.51 -1.30 -3.85
CA TYR A 150 0.34 -0.12 -3.95
C TYR A 150 1.28 -0.02 -2.74
N ILE A 151 2.30 0.82 -2.90
CA ILE A 151 3.20 1.21 -1.81
C ILE A 151 2.92 2.66 -1.47
N ALA A 152 2.78 2.95 -0.18
CA ALA A 152 2.57 4.29 0.32
C ALA A 152 3.54 4.58 1.46
N GLU A 153 3.66 5.86 1.79
CA GLU A 153 4.29 6.33 3.02
C GLU A 153 3.25 6.92 3.98
N THR A 154 3.59 7.00 5.26
CA THR A 154 2.93 7.92 6.20
C THR A 154 3.22 9.37 5.81
N LEU A 155 2.39 10.30 6.27
CA LEU A 155 2.56 11.73 5.98
C LEU A 155 3.49 12.42 7.00
N SER A 156 4.02 13.59 6.61
CA SER A 156 4.69 14.48 7.56
C SER A 156 3.67 15.13 8.50
N PRO A 157 4.07 15.58 9.70
CA PRO A 157 3.16 16.18 10.67
C PRO A 157 2.34 17.35 10.09
N ASP A 158 3.01 18.27 9.38
CA ASP A 158 2.38 19.45 8.81
C ASP A 158 1.30 19.10 7.77
N LEU A 159 1.59 18.11 6.90
CA LEU A 159 0.64 17.68 5.88
C LEU A 159 -0.51 16.87 6.50
N GLU A 160 -0.22 16.11 7.54
CA GLU A 160 -1.25 15.40 8.31
C GLU A 160 -2.22 16.35 8.99
N GLU A 161 -1.73 17.46 9.55
CA GLU A 161 -2.58 18.53 10.12
C GLU A 161 -3.42 19.24 9.05
N GLU A 162 -2.85 19.54 7.88
CA GLU A 162 -3.57 20.18 6.77
C GLU A 162 -4.75 19.31 6.27
N LEU A 163 -4.53 18.00 6.21
CA LEU A 163 -5.50 17.04 5.71
C LEU A 163 -6.47 16.54 6.79
N ASP A 164 -6.30 16.97 8.04
CA ASP A 164 -7.18 16.55 9.14
C ASP A 164 -8.64 16.91 8.82
N THR A 165 -9.53 16.00 9.22
CA THR A 165 -10.96 16.05 8.95
C THR A 165 -11.69 15.70 10.23
N GLU A 166 -12.82 16.37 10.46
CA GLU A 166 -13.72 15.98 11.56
C GLU A 166 -14.14 14.51 11.41
N VAL A 167 -14.46 13.86 12.52
CA VAL A 167 -14.97 12.47 12.52
C VAL A 167 -16.24 12.40 11.67
N GLY A 168 -16.26 11.47 10.70
CA GLY A 168 -17.34 11.35 9.71
C GLY A 168 -17.32 12.39 8.59
N GLY A 169 -16.30 13.26 8.54
CA GLY A 169 -16.03 14.14 7.42
C GLY A 169 -15.55 13.39 6.19
N ALA A 170 -15.71 13.98 5.01
CA ALA A 170 -15.28 13.36 3.76
C ALA A 170 -13.75 13.24 3.67
N TYR A 171 -13.25 12.14 3.10
CA TYR A 171 -11.83 11.96 2.80
C TYR A 171 -11.23 13.16 2.09
N LYS A 172 -10.08 13.63 2.57
CA LYS A 172 -9.22 14.55 1.82
C LYS A 172 -8.02 13.77 1.28
N PRO A 173 -7.94 13.46 -0.03
CA PRO A 173 -6.78 12.76 -0.57
C PRO A 173 -5.53 13.63 -0.45
N PRO A 174 -4.35 13.04 -0.16
CA PRO A 174 -3.11 13.79 -0.12
C PRO A 174 -2.74 14.31 -1.53
N PRO A 175 -1.95 15.40 -1.62
CA PRO A 175 -1.32 15.75 -2.88
C PRO A 175 -0.35 14.65 -3.32
N ALA A 176 -0.14 14.50 -4.62
CA ALA A 176 0.88 13.58 -5.15
C ALA A 176 2.28 13.88 -4.58
N TRP A 177 3.17 12.89 -4.63
CA TRP A 177 4.56 13.07 -4.21
C TRP A 177 5.21 14.28 -4.91
N PRO A 178 5.80 15.23 -4.17
CA PRO A 178 6.37 16.44 -4.75
C PRO A 178 7.50 16.12 -5.75
N PRO A 179 7.47 16.66 -6.98
CA PRO A 179 8.53 16.44 -7.94
C PRO A 179 9.89 16.89 -7.38
N GLY A 180 10.90 16.03 -7.47
CA GLY A 180 12.26 16.33 -7.03
C GLY A 180 12.54 16.13 -5.54
N LEU A 181 11.52 15.92 -4.69
CA LEU A 181 11.73 15.60 -3.28
C LEU A 181 12.34 14.20 -3.14
N THR A 182 13.54 14.12 -2.57
CA THR A 182 14.23 12.86 -2.25
C THR A 182 13.64 12.19 -1.00
N LEU A 183 13.95 10.91 -0.79
CA LEU A 183 13.55 10.22 0.44
C LEU A 183 14.24 10.80 1.68
N ARG A 184 15.48 11.28 1.56
CA ARG A 184 16.22 11.89 2.68
C ARG A 184 15.59 13.20 3.11
N GLU A 185 15.37 14.11 2.17
CA GLU A 185 14.69 15.38 2.45
C GLU A 185 13.29 15.13 3.03
N ARG A 186 12.57 14.12 2.52
CA ARG A 186 11.27 13.73 3.07
C ARG A 186 11.36 13.31 4.54
N ILE A 187 12.37 12.53 4.94
CA ILE A 187 12.59 12.14 6.34
C ILE A 187 12.91 13.37 7.21
N GLU A 188 13.66 14.34 6.68
CA GLU A 188 14.01 15.56 7.41
C GLU A 188 12.81 16.47 7.72
N LEU A 189 11.66 16.26 7.04
CA LEU A 189 10.39 16.92 7.37
C LEU A 189 9.74 16.36 8.65
N GLU A 190 10.26 15.28 9.21
CA GLU A 190 9.76 14.68 10.45
C GLU A 190 10.69 15.05 11.62
N PRO A 191 10.15 15.52 12.76
CA PRO A 191 10.97 15.80 13.93
C PRO A 191 11.62 14.51 14.45
N GLU A 192 12.76 14.63 15.12
CA GLU A 192 13.45 13.47 15.71
C GLU A 192 12.52 12.73 16.68
N GLY A 193 12.37 11.41 16.46
CA GLY A 193 11.48 10.58 17.26
C GLY A 193 10.00 10.70 16.90
N TYR A 194 9.64 11.30 15.77
CA TYR A 194 8.27 11.35 15.28
C TYR A 194 7.66 9.95 15.17
N GLU A 195 6.44 9.83 15.66
CA GLU A 195 5.55 8.68 15.46
C GLU A 195 4.36 9.16 14.64
N PRO A 196 4.08 8.55 13.47
CA PRO A 196 2.92 8.90 12.67
C PRO A 196 1.63 8.81 13.48
N ARG A 197 0.75 9.79 13.33
CA ARG A 197 -0.50 9.81 14.09
C ARG A 197 -1.42 8.71 13.59
N HIS A 198 -1.96 7.96 14.56
CA HIS A 198 -3.03 7.02 14.33
C HIS A 198 -4.36 7.70 14.65
N HIS A 199 -5.27 7.74 13.69
CA HIS A 199 -6.60 8.31 13.85
C HIS A 199 -7.56 7.22 14.29
N GLU A 200 -8.15 7.40 15.48
CA GLU A 200 -9.20 6.53 16.00
C GLU A 200 -10.59 7.00 15.52
N GLY A 201 -11.54 6.07 15.48
CA GLY A 201 -12.93 6.40 15.15
C GLY A 201 -13.11 6.88 13.71
N THR A 202 -12.28 6.41 12.78
CA THR A 202 -12.52 6.60 11.35
C THR A 202 -13.73 5.77 10.88
N GLY A 203 -14.04 4.65 11.56
CA GLY A 203 -15.28 4.40 12.31
C GLY A 203 -16.68 4.66 11.73
N VAL A 204 -17.44 3.69 11.19
CA VAL A 204 -18.89 3.84 10.92
C VAL A 204 -19.79 2.92 11.79
N ASP A 205 -19.35 1.73 12.21
CA ASP A 205 -20.20 0.84 13.01
C ASP A 205 -19.57 0.20 14.27
N GLU A 206 -20.43 -0.38 15.12
CA GLU A 206 -20.10 -0.95 16.43
C GLU A 206 -19.36 -2.30 16.35
N GLU A 207 -19.38 -2.99 15.20
CA GLU A 207 -18.77 -4.32 15.00
C GLU A 207 -17.27 -4.20 14.63
N GLU A 208 -16.89 -3.04 14.11
CA GLU A 208 -15.55 -2.66 13.67
C GLU A 208 -14.60 -2.25 14.83
N ALA A 209 -15.08 -2.25 16.09
CA ALA A 209 -14.31 -1.96 17.29
C ALA A 209 -13.26 -3.03 17.68
N THR A 210 -13.11 -4.11 16.90
CA THR A 210 -12.23 -5.24 17.23
C THR A 210 -10.91 -5.27 16.44
N TYR A 211 -10.73 -4.32 15.53
CA TYR A 211 -9.52 -4.19 14.73
C TYR A 211 -8.44 -3.39 15.45
N GLU A 212 -7.20 -3.83 15.31
CA GLU A 212 -6.03 -3.14 15.84
C GLU A 212 -5.02 -2.91 14.71
N SER A 213 -4.58 -1.67 14.57
CA SER A 213 -3.48 -1.28 13.69
C SER A 213 -2.15 -1.30 14.43
N HIS A 214 -1.10 -1.75 13.76
CA HIS A 214 0.23 -1.93 14.32
C HIS A 214 1.26 -1.34 13.37
N LEU A 215 2.10 -0.43 13.86
CA LEU A 215 3.29 0.02 13.14
C LEU A 215 4.48 -0.83 13.59
N VAL A 216 4.88 -1.80 12.77
CA VAL A 216 5.89 -2.83 13.13
C VAL A 216 7.06 -2.83 12.16
N SER A 217 8.18 -3.47 12.53
CA SER A 217 9.30 -3.62 11.61
C SER A 217 8.92 -4.43 10.38
N VAL A 218 9.62 -4.21 9.26
CA VAL A 218 9.41 -4.97 8.01
C VAL A 218 9.51 -6.49 8.24
N GLU A 219 10.49 -6.94 9.04
CA GLU A 219 10.67 -8.35 9.38
C GLU A 219 9.47 -8.91 10.14
N GLU A 220 8.99 -8.17 11.15
CA GLU A 220 7.84 -8.58 11.93
C GLU A 220 6.56 -8.62 11.09
N ALA A 221 6.35 -7.64 10.22
CA ALA A 221 5.22 -7.62 9.30
C ALA A 221 5.24 -8.85 8.39
N VAL A 222 6.36 -9.15 7.74
CA VAL A 222 6.50 -10.34 6.87
C VAL A 222 6.14 -11.62 7.62
N ARG A 223 6.63 -11.78 8.87
CA ARG A 223 6.31 -12.94 9.71
C ARG A 223 4.82 -13.01 10.04
N LYS A 224 4.21 -11.91 10.47
CA LYS A 224 2.79 -11.85 10.87
C LYS A 224 1.83 -12.04 9.70
N LEU A 225 2.20 -11.55 8.51
CA LEU A 225 1.42 -11.66 7.28
C LEU A 225 1.48 -13.04 6.62
N GLY A 226 2.02 -14.06 7.31
CA GLY A 226 2.06 -15.45 6.83
C GLY A 226 3.41 -15.88 6.24
N GLY A 227 4.43 -15.03 6.29
CA GLY A 227 5.77 -15.35 5.77
C GLY A 227 5.87 -15.33 4.25
N ARG A 228 7.02 -15.76 3.72
CA ARG A 228 7.28 -15.77 2.27
C ARG A 228 6.27 -16.63 1.53
N GLY A 229 5.78 -16.12 0.40
CA GLY A 229 4.75 -16.78 -0.41
C GLY A 229 3.32 -16.39 -0.03
N SER A 230 3.13 -15.66 1.07
CA SER A 230 1.89 -14.90 1.28
C SER A 230 1.92 -13.64 0.42
N VAL A 231 0.82 -13.36 -0.29
CA VAL A 231 0.70 -12.17 -1.16
C VAL A 231 1.02 -10.88 -0.41
N MET A 232 0.49 -10.70 0.79
CA MET A 232 0.71 -9.47 1.56
C MET A 232 2.15 -9.35 2.06
N ALA A 233 2.78 -10.45 2.45
CA ALA A 233 4.20 -10.44 2.81
C ALA A 233 5.08 -10.13 1.60
N ASP A 234 4.73 -10.65 0.42
CA ASP A 234 5.43 -10.38 -0.84
C ASP A 234 5.29 -8.91 -1.27
N VAL A 235 4.13 -8.30 -1.05
CA VAL A 235 3.89 -6.86 -1.23
C VAL A 235 4.81 -6.04 -0.32
N VAL A 236 4.87 -6.34 0.98
CA VAL A 236 5.77 -5.66 1.91
C VAL A 236 7.24 -5.79 1.49
N MET A 237 7.69 -7.00 1.14
CA MET A 237 9.09 -7.21 0.72
C MET A 237 9.43 -6.45 -0.56
N ARG A 238 8.52 -6.41 -1.53
CA ARG A 238 8.70 -5.67 -2.79
C ARG A 238 8.72 -4.16 -2.56
N GLY A 239 7.82 -3.64 -1.73
CA GLY A 239 7.78 -2.24 -1.36
C GLY A 239 9.06 -1.81 -0.66
N TRP A 240 9.49 -2.59 0.34
CA TRP A 240 10.72 -2.31 1.07
C TRP A 240 11.95 -2.33 0.15
N LYS A 241 12.05 -3.34 -0.72
CA LYS A 241 13.13 -3.38 -1.72
C LYS A 241 13.09 -2.14 -2.62
N GLY A 242 11.92 -1.73 -3.10
CA GLY A 242 11.80 -0.54 -3.95
C GLY A 242 12.24 0.75 -3.23
N ILE A 243 11.94 0.88 -1.94
CA ILE A 243 12.42 1.99 -1.10
C ILE A 243 13.94 1.98 -1.00
N GLN A 244 14.54 0.81 -0.74
CA GLN A 244 16.00 0.66 -0.70
C GLN A 244 16.66 0.98 -2.05
N ASP A 245 16.08 0.49 -3.15
CA ASP A 245 16.56 0.77 -4.50
C ASP A 245 16.49 2.28 -4.80
N ARG A 246 15.44 2.96 -4.33
CA ARG A 246 15.27 4.41 -4.48
C ARG A 246 16.36 5.17 -3.72
N PHE A 247 16.63 4.84 -2.46
CA PHE A 247 17.75 5.43 -1.71
C PHE A 247 19.07 5.29 -2.45
N ALA A 248 19.39 4.08 -2.92
CA ALA A 248 20.63 3.83 -3.65
C ALA A 248 20.72 4.63 -4.97
N MET A 249 19.60 4.80 -5.67
CA MET A 249 19.52 5.60 -6.89
C MET A 249 19.73 7.09 -6.61
N GLU A 250 19.09 7.63 -5.57
CA GLU A 250 19.22 9.03 -5.14
C GLU A 250 20.66 9.33 -4.68
N GLU A 251 21.27 8.46 -3.86
CA GLU A 251 22.69 8.57 -3.45
C GLU A 251 23.66 8.60 -4.64
N THR A 252 23.43 7.73 -5.64
CA THR A 252 24.27 7.67 -6.84
C THR A 252 24.16 8.96 -7.64
N HIS A 253 22.94 9.51 -7.75
CA HIS A 253 22.70 10.77 -8.45
C HIS A 253 23.39 11.94 -7.75
N GLU A 254 23.25 12.06 -6.42
CA GLU A 254 23.95 13.06 -5.60
C GLU A 254 25.47 13.00 -5.82
N ALA A 255 26.05 11.79 -5.72
CA ALA A 255 27.49 11.59 -5.90
C ALA A 255 27.98 11.99 -7.30
N MET A 256 27.18 11.74 -8.36
CA MET A 256 27.52 12.16 -9.73
C MET A 256 27.43 13.68 -9.91
N THR A 257 26.44 14.34 -9.30
CA THR A 257 26.27 15.80 -9.39
C THR A 257 27.32 16.59 -8.60
N HIS A 258 27.90 15.98 -7.56
CA HIS A 258 28.93 16.60 -6.72
C HIS A 258 30.37 16.17 -7.07
N SER A 259 30.59 15.39 -8.13
CA SER A 259 31.94 15.02 -8.56
C SER A 259 32.64 16.19 -9.29
N PRO A 260 33.85 16.61 -8.87
CA PRO A 260 34.57 17.76 -9.43
C PRO A 260 35.05 17.58 -10.89
N GLU A 261 34.82 16.41 -11.51
CA GLU A 261 35.18 16.14 -12.91
C GLU A 261 34.19 16.72 -13.94
N ALA A 262 33.06 17.30 -13.50
CA ALA A 262 32.07 17.90 -14.40
C ALA A 262 32.30 19.40 -14.71
N MET A 263 33.43 19.99 -14.29
CA MET A 263 33.78 21.40 -14.55
C MET A 263 35.02 21.58 -15.45
N HIS A 264 35.19 20.74 -16.48
CA HIS A 264 36.21 20.98 -17.52
C HIS A 264 35.67 20.80 -18.94
#